data_AF-A0A0A8GYE9-F1
#
_entry.id   AF-A0A0A8GYE9-F1
#
_cell.length_a   1.000
_cell.length_b   1.000
_cell.length_c   1.000
_cell.angle_alpha   90.00
_cell.angle_beta   90.00
_cell.angle_gamma   90.00
#
_symmetry.space_group_name_H-M   'P 1'
#
loop_
_entity.id
_entity.type
_entity.pdbx_description
1 polymer ?
#
loop_
_entity_poly.entity_id
_entity_poly.type
_entity_poly.pdbx_seq_one_letter_code
_entity_poly.pdbx_strand_id
1 'polypeptide(L)'
;MQVGLNYNALYIKNPYQNKEKEIDQENTNSKAQNSTENKKDNNEEKTQKVNGKELSEEEIRQVRELERIDREVKAHEAAHMAAGGGLAGGASYGYTRGPDNKMYAIEGEVPIRMQKGNTPEETIANAMQIIAAAMAPADPSPQDYKVAANAMQMQNDARMEQAKIKAEELKEQNEKSKNENNQEKNTNSQVIKSYMQNSSQNYIGSQYNISA
;
A
#
# COMPACT_ATOMS: atom_id res chain seq x y z
N MET A 1 15.71 53.84 3.40
CA MET A 1 16.43 52.69 3.98
C MET A 1 16.10 51.48 3.14
N GLN A 2 17.09 50.99 2.40
CA GLN A 2 16.96 49.88 1.47
C GLN A 2 17.41 48.61 2.21
N VAL A 3 16.45 47.75 2.56
CA VAL A 3 16.75 46.46 3.20
C VAL A 3 16.88 45.41 2.11
N GLY A 4 18.13 45.18 1.68
CA GLY A 4 18.48 44.05 0.84
C GLY A 4 18.38 42.78 1.66
N LEU A 5 17.37 41.96 1.39
CA LEU A 5 17.31 40.59 1.88
C LEU A 5 18.14 39.74 0.91
N ASN A 6 19.37 39.43 1.32
CA ASN A 6 20.19 38.39 0.71
C ASN A 6 19.48 37.05 0.90
N TYR A 7 18.78 36.58 -0.12
CA TYR A 7 18.31 35.20 -0.16
C TYR A 7 19.50 34.31 -0.52
N ASN A 8 20.17 33.81 0.51
CA ASN A 8 21.08 32.69 0.39
C ASN A 8 20.31 31.56 -0.31
N ALA A 9 20.77 31.17 -1.50
CA ALA A 9 20.28 30.01 -2.23
C ALA A 9 20.57 28.75 -1.40
N LEU A 10 19.63 28.40 -0.51
CA LEU A 10 19.60 27.10 0.14
C LEU A 10 19.36 26.08 -0.97
N TYR A 11 20.44 25.40 -1.36
CA TYR A 11 20.39 24.16 -2.11
C TYR A 11 19.59 23.14 -1.30
N ILE A 12 18.27 23.15 -1.45
CA ILE A 12 17.40 22.11 -0.93
C ILE A 12 17.64 20.91 -1.84
N LYS A 13 18.40 19.93 -1.33
CA LYS A 13 18.63 18.67 -2.02
C LYS A 13 17.30 17.92 -2.06
N ASN A 14 16.59 18.05 -3.19
CA ASN A 14 15.30 17.42 -3.39
C ASN A 14 15.49 15.89 -3.42
N PRO A 15 14.82 15.11 -2.55
CA PRO A 15 14.92 13.66 -2.57
C PRO A 15 14.41 13.03 -3.88
N TYR A 16 13.60 13.75 -4.66
CA TYR A 16 13.01 13.30 -5.94
C TYR A 16 13.88 13.62 -7.17
N GLN A 17 15.12 14.07 -7.00
CA GLN A 17 15.96 14.59 -8.08
C GLN A 17 16.70 13.51 -8.91
N ASN A 18 16.28 12.24 -8.85
CA ASN A 18 16.98 11.13 -9.51
C ASN A 18 16.17 10.52 -10.66
N LYS A 19 15.86 11.33 -11.68
CA LYS A 19 15.88 10.96 -13.12
C LYS A 19 15.22 12.06 -13.92
N GLU A 20 16.03 12.78 -14.69
CA GLU A 20 15.72 13.38 -16.01
C GLU A 20 16.88 14.31 -16.37
N LYS A 21 18.04 13.71 -16.65
CA LYS A 21 18.94 14.28 -17.65
C LYS A 21 18.62 13.50 -18.93
N GLU A 22 18.29 14.24 -19.98
CA GLU A 22 17.89 13.82 -21.33
C GLU A 22 16.37 13.87 -21.57
N ILE A 23 15.98 14.52 -22.68
CA ILE A 23 14.63 14.85 -23.18
C ILE A 23 14.16 16.22 -22.63
N ASP A 24 14.24 17.39 -23.29
CA ASP A 24 13.87 17.73 -24.67
C ASP A 24 14.74 18.87 -25.26
N GLN A 25 15.47 18.56 -26.33
CA GLN A 25 15.75 19.50 -27.41
C GLN A 25 14.85 19.10 -28.58
N GLU A 26 13.67 19.69 -28.72
CA GLU A 26 12.98 19.86 -30.01
C GLU A 26 11.65 20.60 -29.84
N ASN A 27 11.65 21.91 -30.08
CA ASN A 27 10.54 22.51 -30.82
C ASN A 27 11.01 23.77 -31.56
N THR A 28 11.48 23.56 -32.78
CA THR A 28 11.78 24.61 -33.76
C THR A 28 10.59 24.77 -34.69
N ASN A 29 9.78 25.81 -34.52
CA ASN A 29 9.32 26.69 -35.60
C ASN A 29 8.19 27.62 -35.13
N SER A 30 8.50 28.91 -35.04
CA SER A 30 7.62 29.95 -35.57
C SER A 30 8.40 31.22 -35.85
N LYS A 31 8.75 31.35 -37.13
CA LYS A 31 8.77 32.60 -37.91
C LYS A 31 9.86 33.63 -37.58
N ALA A 32 10.99 33.47 -38.24
CA ALA A 32 11.91 34.55 -38.56
C ALA A 32 11.29 35.47 -39.63
N GLN A 33 11.35 36.79 -39.43
CA GLN A 33 12.00 37.78 -40.34
C GLN A 33 11.66 39.22 -39.94
N ASN A 34 12.63 39.91 -39.33
CA ASN A 34 13.17 41.20 -39.75
C ASN A 34 14.23 41.63 -38.72
N SER A 35 15.53 41.54 -39.01
CA SER A 35 16.36 42.46 -39.80
C SER A 35 17.11 43.47 -38.90
N THR A 36 18.44 43.42 -39.03
CA THR A 36 19.46 44.46 -38.76
C THR A 36 19.84 44.78 -37.30
N GLU A 37 21.01 44.25 -36.94
CA GLU A 37 22.15 44.91 -36.30
C GLU A 37 21.88 46.19 -35.51
N ASN A 38 22.04 46.09 -34.18
CA ASN A 38 22.78 47.10 -33.42
C ASN A 38 23.43 46.44 -32.20
N LYS A 39 24.75 46.38 -32.24
CA LYS A 39 25.63 46.01 -31.13
C LYS A 39 25.67 47.20 -30.18
N LYS A 40 24.92 47.14 -29.08
CA LYS A 40 25.11 48.00 -27.90
C LYS A 40 25.14 47.11 -26.68
N ASP A 41 26.27 47.16 -25.98
CA ASP A 41 26.45 46.59 -24.66
C ASP A 41 25.47 47.25 -23.68
N ASN A 42 24.31 46.62 -23.49
CA ASN A 42 23.43 46.88 -22.37
C ASN A 42 23.24 45.55 -21.63
N ASN A 43 23.83 45.44 -20.44
CA ASN A 43 23.45 44.47 -19.41
C ASN A 43 22.03 44.82 -18.90
N GLU A 44 21.03 44.77 -19.78
CA GLU A 44 19.63 44.73 -19.37
C GLU A 44 19.29 43.27 -19.13
N GLU A 45 19.16 42.88 -17.85
CA GLU A 45 18.62 41.58 -17.50
C GLU A 45 17.28 41.41 -18.20
N LYS A 46 17.18 40.45 -19.12
CA LYS A 46 15.92 40.12 -19.80
C LYS A 46 14.95 39.63 -18.75
N THR A 47 13.94 40.44 -18.45
CA THR A 47 12.85 40.06 -17.56
C THR A 47 11.63 39.61 -18.37
N GLN A 48 10.85 38.66 -17.84
CA GLN A 48 9.55 38.27 -18.39
C GLN A 48 8.49 38.34 -17.30
N LYS A 49 7.24 38.62 -17.70
CA LYS A 49 6.11 38.62 -16.77
C LYS A 49 5.60 37.20 -16.52
N VAL A 50 5.76 36.70 -15.30
CA VAL A 50 5.17 35.46 -14.83
C VAL A 50 4.24 35.77 -13.66
N ASN A 51 2.98 35.36 -13.75
CA ASN A 51 1.97 35.61 -12.72
C ASN A 51 1.84 37.09 -12.29
N GLY A 52 2.06 38.03 -13.22
CA GLY A 52 2.00 39.47 -12.96
C GLY A 52 3.26 40.08 -12.33
N LYS A 53 4.32 39.29 -12.06
CA LYS A 53 5.64 39.80 -11.68
C LYS A 53 6.62 39.77 -12.84
N GLU A 54 7.43 40.82 -12.97
CA GLU A 54 8.63 40.80 -13.81
C GLU A 54 9.70 39.98 -13.08
N LEU A 55 10.12 38.91 -13.72
CA LEU A 55 11.12 37.97 -13.22
C LEU A 55 12.29 37.92 -14.19
N SER A 56 13.51 37.87 -13.67
CA SER A 56 14.72 37.55 -14.43
C SER A 56 14.66 36.13 -15.01
N GLU A 57 15.49 35.83 -16.01
CA GLU A 57 15.59 34.47 -16.56
C GLU A 57 15.94 33.41 -15.49
N GLU A 58 16.72 33.77 -14.47
CA GLU A 58 17.05 32.87 -13.35
C GLU A 58 15.83 32.60 -12.47
N GLU A 59 15.07 33.62 -12.10
CA GLU A 59 13.83 33.46 -11.33
C GLU A 59 12.79 32.64 -12.10
N ILE A 60 12.73 32.77 -13.43
CA ILE A 60 11.85 31.95 -14.27
C ILE A 60 12.28 30.48 -14.23
N ARG A 61 13.58 30.18 -14.29
CA ARG A 61 14.09 28.81 -14.12
C ARG A 61 13.71 28.25 -12.76
N GLN A 62 13.84 29.05 -11.71
CA GLN A 62 13.43 28.65 -10.35
C GLN A 62 11.93 28.33 -10.27
N VAL A 63 11.06 29.15 -10.87
CA VAL A 63 9.61 28.89 -10.89
C VAL A 63 9.30 27.58 -11.61
N ARG A 64 9.92 27.33 -12.77
CA ARG A 64 9.70 26.08 -13.52
C ARG A 64 10.12 24.84 -12.73
N GLU A 65 11.22 24.94 -12.00
CA GLU A 65 11.66 23.85 -11.13
C GLU A 65 10.68 23.62 -9.98
N LEU A 66 10.22 24.68 -9.31
CA LEU A 66 9.21 24.58 -8.26
C LEU A 66 7.88 23.98 -8.77
N GLU A 67 7.45 24.36 -9.98
CA GLU A 67 6.28 23.77 -10.64
C GLU A 67 6.46 22.27 -10.91
N ARG A 68 7.66 21.85 -11.32
CA ARG A 68 8.00 20.43 -11.54
C ARG A 68 7.92 19.65 -10.23
N ILE A 69 8.58 20.14 -9.18
CA ILE A 69 8.61 19.53 -7.85
C ILE A 69 7.19 19.42 -7.28
N ASP A 70 6.39 20.48 -7.37
CA ASP A 70 5.01 20.48 -6.88
C ASP A 70 4.15 19.39 -7.53
N ARG A 71 4.29 19.21 -8.85
CA ARG A 71 3.59 18.14 -9.57
C ARG A 71 4.04 16.76 -9.11
N GLU A 72 5.35 16.57 -8.92
CA GLU A 72 5.92 15.29 -8.50
C GLU A 72 5.49 14.91 -7.08
N VAL A 73 5.59 15.83 -6.13
CA VAL A 73 5.15 15.62 -4.75
C VAL A 73 3.66 15.28 -4.72
N LYS A 74 2.81 16.04 -5.43
CA LYS A 74 1.38 15.75 -5.47
C LYS A 74 1.06 14.40 -6.10
N ALA A 75 1.77 14.02 -7.17
CA ALA A 75 1.61 12.72 -7.80
C ALA A 75 2.07 11.57 -6.88
N HIS A 76 3.17 11.77 -6.15
CA HIS A 76 3.70 10.85 -5.15
C HIS A 76 2.66 10.58 -4.05
N GLU A 77 2.15 11.64 -3.41
CA GLU A 77 1.13 11.49 -2.37
C GLU A 77 -0.19 10.93 -2.90
N ALA A 78 -0.59 11.30 -4.12
CA ALA A 78 -1.78 10.75 -4.75
C ALA A 78 -1.68 9.24 -4.96
N ALA A 79 -0.49 8.72 -5.31
CA ALA A 79 -0.27 7.29 -5.47
C ALA A 79 -0.46 6.54 -4.15
N HIS A 80 0.10 7.04 -3.04
CA HIS A 80 -0.12 6.46 -1.72
C HIS A 80 -1.60 6.41 -1.33
N MET A 81 -2.33 7.53 -1.49
CA MET A 81 -3.75 7.60 -1.16
C MET A 81 -4.58 6.62 -2.00
N ALA A 82 -4.37 6.62 -3.31
CA ALA A 82 -5.12 5.78 -4.25
C ALA A 82 -4.92 4.28 -3.95
N ALA A 83 -3.68 3.88 -3.66
CA ALA A 83 -3.35 2.49 -3.37
C ALA A 83 -3.70 2.08 -1.94
N GLY A 84 -3.72 2.98 -0.96
CA GLY A 84 -4.06 2.66 0.42
C GLY A 84 -5.54 2.61 0.74
N GLY A 85 -6.39 3.29 -0.03
CA GLY A 85 -7.83 3.29 0.19
C GLY A 85 -8.17 3.69 1.63
N GLY A 86 -9.02 2.91 2.32
CA GLY A 86 -9.43 3.19 3.70
C GLY A 86 -8.31 3.08 4.76
N LEU A 87 -7.15 2.51 4.42
CA LEU A 87 -5.98 2.44 5.31
C LEU A 87 -5.04 3.64 5.12
N ALA A 88 -5.15 4.39 4.01
CA ALA A 88 -4.45 5.66 3.85
C ALA A 88 -5.29 6.83 4.40
N GLY A 89 -4.62 7.77 5.05
CA GLY A 89 -5.20 9.06 5.39
C GLY A 89 -5.13 10.05 4.22
N GLY A 90 -5.50 11.31 4.49
CA GLY A 90 -5.31 12.40 3.54
C GLY A 90 -3.85 12.84 3.48
N ALA A 91 -3.44 13.33 2.30
CA ALA A 91 -2.12 13.91 2.11
C ALA A 91 -1.95 15.23 2.88
N SER A 92 -0.76 15.39 3.46
CA SER A 92 -0.25 16.66 4.00
C SER A 92 0.89 17.15 3.13
N TYR A 93 1.08 18.46 3.04
CA TYR A 93 2.10 19.08 2.19
C TYR A 93 2.84 20.19 2.91
N GLY A 94 4.17 20.21 2.74
CA GLY A 94 5.01 21.35 3.08
C GLY A 94 5.23 22.22 1.85
N TYR A 95 5.07 23.54 2.02
CA TYR A 95 5.09 24.50 0.91
C TYR A 95 6.23 25.50 1.01
N THR A 96 6.73 25.93 -0.14
CA THR A 96 7.61 27.11 -0.26
C THR A 96 7.01 28.16 -1.17
N ARG A 97 7.39 29.43 -0.97
CA ARG A 97 6.95 30.54 -1.83
C ARG A 97 7.99 30.77 -2.94
N GLY A 98 7.55 30.73 -4.20
CA GLY A 98 8.37 31.08 -5.36
C GLY A 98 8.54 32.59 -5.57
N PRO A 99 9.47 33.03 -6.45
CA PRO A 99 9.69 34.45 -6.74
C PRO A 99 8.48 35.11 -7.43
N ASP A 100 7.62 34.31 -8.04
CA ASP A 100 6.30 34.68 -8.58
C ASP A 100 5.19 34.84 -7.50
N ASN A 101 5.57 34.75 -6.22
CA ASN A 101 4.72 34.81 -5.02
C ASN A 101 3.70 33.66 -4.87
N LYS A 102 3.76 32.60 -5.68
CA LYS A 102 2.91 31.40 -5.50
C LYS A 102 3.51 30.43 -4.49
N MET A 103 2.67 29.57 -3.93
CA MET A 103 3.10 28.47 -3.06
C MET A 103 3.21 27.18 -3.86
N TYR A 104 4.29 26.43 -3.64
CA TYR A 104 4.59 25.16 -4.30
C TYR A 104 4.87 24.10 -3.24
N ALA A 105 4.27 22.92 -3.36
CA ALA A 105 4.55 21.78 -2.49
C ALA A 105 5.96 21.26 -2.79
N ILE A 106 6.80 21.17 -1.78
CA ILE A 106 8.18 20.67 -1.90
C ILE A 106 8.42 19.38 -1.12
N GLU A 107 7.47 19.03 -0.26
CA GLU A 107 7.42 17.80 0.50
C GLU A 107 5.95 17.43 0.76
N GLY A 108 5.70 16.16 1.00
CA GLY A 108 4.39 15.64 1.33
C GLY A 108 4.49 14.34 2.11
N GLU A 109 3.39 13.97 2.74
CA GLU A 109 3.24 12.65 3.33
C GLU A 109 1.77 12.20 3.37
N VAL A 110 1.57 10.88 3.27
CA VAL A 110 0.29 10.22 3.46
C VAL A 110 0.41 9.21 4.59
N PRO A 111 -0.29 9.38 5.71
CA PRO A 111 -0.21 8.42 6.81
C PRO A 111 -0.92 7.12 6.41
N ILE A 112 -0.20 6.00 6.50
CA ILE A 112 -0.75 4.65 6.26
C ILE A 112 -0.94 3.93 7.59
N ARG A 113 -2.18 3.54 7.89
CA ARG A 113 -2.54 2.88 9.15
C ARG A 113 -2.11 1.42 9.14
N MET A 114 -1.26 1.06 10.10
CA MET A 114 -0.82 -0.31 10.33
C MET A 114 -1.84 -1.08 11.19
N GLN A 115 -2.97 -1.46 10.59
CA GLN A 115 -4.10 -2.07 11.31
C GLN A 115 -4.24 -3.57 11.01
N LYS A 116 -4.22 -4.40 12.07
CA LYS A 116 -4.59 -5.82 11.97
C LYS A 116 -6.11 -5.99 11.83
N GLY A 117 -6.53 -7.06 11.18
CA GLY A 117 -7.93 -7.46 11.11
C GLY A 117 -8.34 -8.30 12.32
N ASN A 118 -9.64 -8.63 12.40
CA ASN A 118 -10.18 -9.53 13.43
C ASN A 118 -9.80 -10.99 13.19
N THR A 119 -9.52 -11.36 11.94
CA THR A 119 -9.04 -12.68 11.55
C THR A 119 -7.64 -12.61 10.94
N PRO A 120 -6.90 -13.73 10.89
CA PRO A 120 -5.64 -13.81 10.14
C PRO A 120 -5.81 -13.44 8.67
N GLU A 121 -6.90 -13.88 8.02
CA GLU A 121 -7.23 -13.56 6.64
C GLU A 121 -7.38 -12.05 6.42
N GLU A 122 -8.14 -11.38 7.28
CA GLU A 122 -8.33 -9.93 7.21
C GLU A 122 -7.01 -9.19 7.48
N THR A 123 -6.18 -9.69 8.40
CA THR A 123 -4.85 -9.14 8.67
C THR A 123 -3.93 -9.28 7.46
N ILE A 124 -3.95 -10.42 6.75
CA ILE A 124 -3.19 -10.62 5.51
C ILE A 124 -3.65 -9.63 4.44
N ALA A 125 -4.97 -9.45 4.28
CA ALA A 125 -5.52 -8.50 3.32
C ALA A 125 -5.11 -7.06 3.63
N ASN A 126 -5.23 -6.63 4.89
CA ASN A 126 -4.79 -5.30 5.33
C ASN A 126 -3.29 -5.10 5.12
N ALA A 127 -2.47 -6.10 5.49
CA ALA A 127 -1.03 -6.05 5.29
C ALA A 127 -0.66 -5.90 3.81
N MET A 128 -1.31 -6.65 2.92
CA MET A 128 -1.10 -6.52 1.47
C MET A 128 -1.46 -5.13 0.95
N GLN A 129 -2.57 -4.57 1.42
CA GLN A 129 -3.00 -3.22 1.06
C GLN A 129 -2.00 -2.16 1.54
N ILE A 130 -1.46 -2.30 2.76
CA ILE A 130 -0.44 -1.39 3.31
C ILE A 130 0.87 -1.48 2.50
N ILE A 131 1.31 -2.69 2.13
CA ILE A 131 2.49 -2.88 1.28
C ILE A 131 2.27 -2.20 -0.07
N ALA A 132 1.11 -2.43 -0.69
CA ALA A 132 0.76 -1.82 -1.97
C ALA A 132 0.75 -0.29 -1.88
N ALA A 133 0.16 0.27 -0.82
CA ALA A 133 0.11 1.70 -0.57
C ALA A 133 1.49 2.32 -0.43
N ALA A 134 2.34 1.74 0.43
CA ALA A 134 3.68 2.24 0.69
C ALA A 134 4.56 2.14 -0.57
N MET A 135 4.41 1.08 -1.37
CA MET A 135 5.21 0.90 -2.58
C MET A 135 4.59 1.52 -3.84
N ALA A 136 3.47 2.26 -3.72
CA ALA A 136 2.71 2.76 -4.86
C ALA A 136 3.41 3.84 -5.71
N PRO A 137 4.13 4.83 -5.13
CA PRO A 137 4.84 5.81 -5.93
C PRO A 137 5.92 5.16 -6.78
N ALA A 138 6.27 5.80 -7.91
CA ALA A 138 7.31 5.28 -8.80
C ALA A 138 8.72 5.28 -8.17
N ASP A 139 8.94 6.16 -7.19
CA ASP A 139 10.18 6.25 -6.41
C ASP A 139 9.83 6.32 -4.91
N PRO A 140 9.49 5.20 -4.25
CA PRO A 140 9.14 5.19 -2.83
C PRO A 140 10.29 5.68 -1.97
N SER A 141 9.98 6.44 -0.91
CA SER A 141 11.01 6.93 0.01
C SER A 141 11.53 5.83 0.94
N PRO A 142 12.67 6.02 1.62
CA PRO A 142 13.14 5.11 2.67
C PRO A 142 12.13 4.90 3.81
N GLN A 143 11.24 5.85 4.06
CA GLN A 143 10.18 5.71 5.06
C GLN A 143 9.10 4.74 4.57
N ASP A 144 8.73 4.82 3.30
CA ASP A 144 7.74 3.94 2.70
C ASP A 144 8.22 2.49 2.67
N TYR A 145 9.49 2.27 2.34
CA TYR A 145 10.09 0.94 2.43
C TYR A 145 10.02 0.34 3.84
N LYS A 146 10.17 1.17 4.89
CA LYS A 146 10.02 0.69 6.28
C LYS A 146 8.57 0.31 6.58
N VAL A 147 7.60 1.11 6.12
CA VAL A 147 6.18 0.79 6.27
C VAL A 147 5.85 -0.52 5.56
N ALA A 148 6.32 -0.69 4.32
CA ALA A 148 6.15 -1.93 3.57
C ALA A 148 6.79 -3.13 4.28
N ALA A 149 8.02 -3.00 4.79
CA ALA A 149 8.70 -4.07 5.52
C ALA A 149 7.95 -4.49 6.79
N ASN A 150 7.45 -3.51 7.56
CA ASN A 150 6.65 -3.78 8.75
C ASN A 150 5.33 -4.51 8.40
N ALA A 151 4.68 -4.12 7.31
CA ALA A 151 3.48 -4.80 6.83
C ALA A 151 3.78 -6.21 6.30
N MET A 152 4.94 -6.45 5.67
CA MET A 152 5.38 -7.81 5.29
C MET A 152 5.56 -8.70 6.53
N GLN A 153 6.12 -8.16 7.62
CA GLN A 153 6.20 -8.89 8.88
C GLN A 153 4.80 -9.22 9.42
N MET A 154 3.89 -8.24 9.44
CA MET A 154 2.49 -8.45 9.84
C MET A 154 1.82 -9.54 9.00
N GLN A 155 2.05 -9.56 7.69
CA GLN A 155 1.51 -10.57 6.78
C GLN A 155 2.04 -11.96 7.12
N ASN A 156 3.33 -12.09 7.39
CA ASN A 156 3.97 -13.36 7.73
C ASN A 156 3.45 -13.90 9.07
N ASP A 157 3.32 -13.04 10.08
CA ASP A 157 2.77 -13.40 11.39
C ASP A 157 1.33 -13.92 11.24
N ALA A 158 0.50 -13.23 10.46
CA ALA A 158 -0.87 -13.64 10.21
C ALA A 158 -0.97 -14.95 9.43
N ARG A 159 -0.07 -15.20 8.46
CA ARG A 159 -0.01 -16.49 7.75
C ARG A 159 0.36 -17.65 8.67
N MET A 160 1.30 -17.43 9.60
CA MET A 160 1.64 -18.44 10.61
C MET A 160 0.45 -18.75 11.51
N GLU A 161 -0.28 -17.71 11.94
CA GLU A 161 -1.49 -17.89 12.76
C GLU A 161 -2.59 -18.65 12.00
N GLN A 162 -2.84 -18.26 10.75
CA GLN A 162 -3.79 -18.94 9.87
C GLN A 162 -3.47 -20.44 9.71
N ALA A 163 -2.20 -20.79 9.59
CA ALA A 163 -1.77 -22.18 9.48
C ALA A 163 -2.02 -22.98 10.77
N LYS A 164 -1.84 -22.36 11.95
CA LYS A 164 -2.12 -23.00 13.25
C LYS A 164 -3.61 -23.28 13.40
N ILE A 165 -4.46 -22.29 13.14
CA ILE A 165 -5.93 -22.44 13.23
C ILE A 165 -6.39 -23.58 12.32
N LYS A 166 -5.94 -23.62 11.06
CA LYS A 166 -6.28 -24.73 10.14
C LYS A 166 -5.80 -26.09 10.64
N ALA A 167 -4.61 -26.16 11.25
CA ALA A 167 -4.10 -27.41 11.80
C ALA A 167 -4.91 -27.89 13.02
N GLU A 168 -5.39 -26.96 13.85
CA GLU A 168 -6.26 -27.24 15.00
C GLU A 168 -7.66 -27.70 14.53
N GLU A 169 -8.27 -26.98 13.57
CA GLU A 169 -9.55 -27.36 12.97
C GLU A 169 -9.50 -28.77 12.36
N LEU A 170 -8.42 -29.11 11.63
CA LEU A 170 -8.24 -30.45 11.07
C LEU A 170 -8.08 -31.53 12.15
N LYS A 171 -7.42 -31.22 13.27
CA LYS A 171 -7.31 -32.16 14.40
C LYS A 171 -8.68 -32.41 15.04
N GLU A 172 -9.43 -31.34 15.32
CA GLU A 172 -10.77 -31.45 15.89
C GLU A 172 -11.73 -32.22 14.98
N GLN A 173 -11.68 -31.97 13.66
CA GLN A 173 -12.48 -32.72 12.68
C GLN A 173 -12.13 -34.21 12.67
N ASN A 174 -10.84 -34.55 12.74
CA ASN A 174 -10.39 -35.94 12.82
C ASN A 174 -10.80 -36.62 14.13
N GLU A 175 -10.80 -35.90 15.26
CA GLU A 175 -11.26 -36.43 16.55
C GLU A 175 -12.78 -36.65 16.57
N LYS A 176 -13.57 -35.71 16.04
CA LYS A 176 -15.02 -35.88 15.87
C LYS A 176 -15.34 -37.08 14.98
N SER A 177 -14.66 -37.20 13.84
CA SER A 177 -14.85 -38.31 12.90
C SER A 177 -14.47 -39.67 13.52
N LYS A 178 -13.45 -39.74 14.38
CA LYS A 178 -13.10 -40.97 15.11
C LYS A 178 -14.14 -41.33 16.18
N ASN A 179 -14.68 -40.34 16.87
CA ASN A 179 -15.69 -40.55 17.90
C ASN A 179 -17.05 -40.99 17.31
N GLU A 180 -17.46 -40.42 16.18
CA GLU A 180 -18.66 -40.85 15.43
C GLU A 180 -18.52 -42.29 14.91
N ASN A 181 -17.39 -42.62 14.28
CA ASN A 181 -17.12 -43.99 13.83
C ASN A 181 -17.07 -45.02 14.98
N ASN A 182 -16.58 -44.63 16.16
CA ASN A 182 -16.60 -45.49 17.34
C ASN A 182 -18.01 -45.65 17.92
N GLN A 183 -18.85 -44.61 17.89
CA GLN A 183 -20.25 -44.70 18.32
C GLN A 183 -21.08 -45.60 17.40
N GLU A 184 -20.93 -45.49 16.07
CA GLU A 184 -21.60 -46.37 15.10
C GLU A 184 -21.18 -47.84 15.24
N LYS A 185 -19.89 -48.12 15.47
CA LYS A 185 -19.41 -49.49 15.72
C LYS A 185 -19.94 -50.05 17.05
N ASN A 186 -20.04 -49.23 18.10
CA ASN A 186 -20.56 -49.67 19.39
C ASN A 186 -22.07 -49.94 19.34
N THR A 187 -22.84 -49.10 18.64
CA THR A 187 -24.28 -49.34 18.44
C THR A 187 -24.52 -50.61 17.64
N ASN A 188 -23.87 -50.79 16.48
CA ASN A 188 -23.99 -52.02 15.69
C ASN A 188 -23.60 -53.28 16.47
N SER A 189 -22.55 -53.24 17.28
CA SER A 189 -22.15 -54.34 18.17
C SER A 189 -23.21 -54.66 19.23
N GLN A 190 -23.85 -53.65 19.81
CA GLN A 190 -24.92 -53.82 20.80
C GLN A 190 -26.20 -54.40 20.18
N VAL A 191 -26.61 -53.95 18.98
CA VAL A 191 -27.78 -54.52 18.30
C VAL A 191 -27.50 -55.98 17.91
N ILE A 192 -26.31 -56.29 17.37
CA ILE A 192 -25.95 -57.67 17.03
C ILE A 192 -25.95 -58.56 18.28
N LYS A 193 -25.39 -58.10 19.41
CA LYS A 193 -25.46 -58.85 20.68
C LYS A 193 -26.89 -59.09 21.16
N SER A 194 -27.78 -58.10 21.08
CA SER A 194 -29.17 -58.25 21.53
C SER A 194 -29.96 -59.22 20.63
N TYR A 195 -29.74 -59.21 19.31
CA TYR A 195 -30.31 -60.19 18.39
C TYR A 195 -29.81 -61.62 18.69
N MET A 196 -28.53 -61.81 19.01
CA MET A 196 -27.98 -63.13 19.35
C MET A 196 -28.43 -63.64 20.73
N GLN A 197 -28.60 -62.76 21.72
CA GLN A 197 -29.12 -63.13 23.05
C GLN A 197 -30.59 -63.56 23.00
N ASN A 198 -31.42 -62.90 22.19
CA ASN A 198 -32.82 -63.29 22.01
C ASN A 198 -32.97 -64.59 21.21
N SER A 199 -32.11 -64.84 20.21
CA SER A 199 -32.15 -66.10 19.45
C SER A 199 -31.74 -67.31 20.30
N SER A 200 -30.84 -67.11 21.27
CA SER A 200 -30.42 -68.15 22.23
C SER A 200 -31.50 -68.53 23.26
N GLN A 201 -32.49 -67.67 23.52
CA GLN A 201 -33.62 -68.01 24.41
C GLN A 201 -34.71 -68.85 23.71
N ASN A 202 -34.76 -68.88 22.38
CA ASN A 202 -35.74 -69.68 21.63
C ASN A 202 -35.33 -71.14 21.37
N TYR A 203 -34.18 -71.60 21.89
CA TYR A 203 -33.67 -72.98 21.69
C TYR A 203 -33.59 -73.83 22.97
N ILE A 204 -34.22 -73.42 24.07
CA ILE A 204 -34.24 -74.19 25.34
C ILE A 204 -35.64 -74.77 25.67
N GLY A 205 -36.67 -74.47 24.87
CA GLY A 205 -38.06 -74.88 25.14
C GLY A 205 -38.63 -75.90 24.16
N SER A 206 -38.03 -77.09 24.03
CA SER A 206 -38.71 -78.23 23.36
C SER A 206 -38.23 -79.57 23.93
N GLN A 207 -38.38 -79.75 25.24
CA GLN A 207 -38.43 -81.07 25.86
C GLN A 207 -39.87 -81.58 25.74
N TYR A 208 -40.15 -82.40 24.72
CA TYR A 208 -41.41 -83.13 24.66
C TYR A 208 -41.32 -84.34 25.59
N ASN A 209 -42.02 -84.24 26.71
CA ASN A 209 -42.51 -85.37 27.47
C ASN A 209 -43.55 -86.13 26.62
N ILE A 210 -43.34 -87.42 26.38
CA ILE A 210 -44.43 -88.36 26.12
C ILE A 210 -44.25 -89.55 27.07
N SER A 211 -45.16 -89.60 28.03
CA SER A 211 -45.43 -90.72 28.93
C SER A 211 -46.59 -91.55 28.39
N ALA A 212 -46.58 -92.83 28.82
CA ALA A 212 -47.55 -93.92 28.61
C ALA A 212 -47.36 -94.77 27.35
#